data_AF-A0A2N5TFU8-F1
#
_entry.id   AF-A0A2N5TFU8-F1
#
_cell.length_a   1.000
_cell.length_b   1.000
_cell.length_c   1.000
_cell.angle_alpha   90.00
_cell.angle_beta   90.00
_cell.angle_gamma   90.00
#
_symmetry.space_group_name_H-M   'P 1'
#
loop_
_entity.id
_entity.type
_entity.pdbx_description
1 polymer ?
#
loop_
_entity_poly.entity_id
_entity_poly.type
_entity_poly.pdbx_seq_one_letter_code
_entity_poly.pdbx_strand_id
1 'polypeptide(L)'
;MGGSHHGFQALKKNVHIDRYAGMRDQVMTTFKYTPRTARNTFLILGMVPLGLLYISVIDANKWDLAGKRKNESLYKYPLSEES
;
A
#
# COMPACT_ATOMS: atom_id res chain seq x y z
N MET A 1 28.42 18.11 -36.73
CA MET A 1 28.46 16.74 -36.17
C MET A 1 29.56 16.72 -35.12
N GLY A 2 29.20 16.90 -33.85
CA GLY A 2 30.15 17.10 -32.75
C GLY A 2 30.46 15.79 -32.04
N GLY A 3 31.73 15.39 -32.05
CA GLY A 3 32.25 14.18 -31.42
C GLY A 3 32.16 14.22 -29.89
N SER A 4 31.76 13.09 -29.31
CA SER A 4 31.79 12.86 -27.87
C SER A 4 33.23 12.83 -27.38
N HIS A 5 33.60 13.80 -26.54
CA HIS A 5 34.79 13.71 -25.70
C HIS A 5 34.59 12.54 -24.72
N HIS A 6 35.50 11.56 -24.74
CA HIS A 6 35.60 10.50 -23.73
C HIS A 6 36.08 11.11 -22.40
N GLY A 7 35.18 11.83 -21.73
CA GLY A 7 35.40 12.45 -20.43
C GLY A 7 35.47 11.42 -19.30
N PHE A 8 36.23 11.78 -18.26
CA PHE A 8 36.34 11.15 -16.95
C PHE A 8 35.19 10.19 -16.59
N GLN A 9 35.52 8.90 -16.44
CA GLN A 9 34.55 7.88 -16.03
C GLN A 9 34.37 7.88 -14.51
N ALA A 10 33.42 8.67 -14.02
CA ALA A 10 33.16 8.88 -12.59
C ALA A 10 32.65 7.63 -11.84
N LEU A 11 32.16 6.61 -12.57
CA LEU A 11 31.53 5.42 -12.00
C LEU A 11 32.17 4.15 -12.59
N LYS A 12 32.66 3.29 -11.71
CA LYS A 12 33.14 1.95 -12.08
C LYS A 12 31.94 1.08 -12.46
N LYS A 13 31.79 0.82 -13.77
CA LYS A 13 30.72 -0.02 -14.28
C LYS A 13 30.84 -1.45 -13.74
N ASN A 14 29.75 -1.97 -13.18
CA ASN A 14 29.65 -3.36 -12.75
C ASN A 14 28.53 -4.04 -13.52
N VAL A 15 28.90 -5.03 -14.34
CA VAL A 15 27.98 -5.77 -15.19
C VAL A 15 26.86 -6.46 -14.42
N HIS A 16 27.08 -6.86 -13.17
CA HIS A 16 26.08 -7.54 -12.36
C HIS A 16 25.00 -6.58 -11.85
N ILE A 17 25.40 -5.36 -11.49
CA ILE A 17 24.47 -4.32 -11.03
C ILE A 17 23.60 -3.87 -12.21
N ASP A 18 24.21 -3.62 -13.36
CA ASP A 18 23.49 -3.19 -14.56
C ASP A 18 22.48 -4.26 -15.03
N ARG A 19 22.84 -5.55 -14.94
CA ARG A 19 21.94 -6.66 -15.26
C ARG A 19 20.77 -6.76 -14.28
N TYR A 20 21.02 -6.63 -12.97
CA TYR A 20 19.95 -6.64 -11.97
C TYR A 20 18.99 -5.46 -12.16
N ALA A 21 19.53 -4.26 -12.40
CA ALA A 21 18.73 -3.09 -12.72
C ALA A 21 17.86 -3.35 -13.96
N GLY A 22 18.44 -3.88 -15.03
CA GLY A 22 17.71 -4.25 -16.25
C GLY A 22 16.58 -5.27 -15.99
N MET A 23 16.84 -6.31 -15.19
CA MET A 23 15.82 -7.29 -14.82
C MET A 23 14.66 -6.64 -14.05
N ARG A 24 14.97 -5.78 -13.06
CA ARG A 24 13.96 -5.08 -12.25
C ARG A 24 13.09 -4.17 -13.12
N ASP A 25 13.72 -3.39 -13.99
CA ASP A 25 13.01 -2.42 -14.84
C ASP A 25 12.12 -3.12 -15.88
N GLN A 26 12.47 -4.35 -16.27
CA GLN A 26 11.70 -5.19 -17.20
C GLN A 26 10.77 -6.20 -16.50
N VAL A 27 10.56 -6.11 -15.19
CA VAL A 27 9.69 -7.06 -14.46
C VAL A 27 8.30 -7.17 -15.09
N MET A 28 7.73 -6.07 -15.58
CA MET A 28 6.37 -6.07 -16.12
C MET A 28 6.25 -6.83 -17.45
N THR A 29 7.32 -6.90 -18.26
CA THR A 29 7.28 -7.62 -19.54
C THR A 29 7.35 -9.14 -19.34
N THR A 30 7.86 -9.58 -18.19
CA THR A 30 8.07 -11.00 -17.88
C THR A 30 7.09 -11.52 -16.82
N PHE A 31 6.25 -10.65 -16.25
CA PHE A 31 5.30 -11.00 -15.21
C PHE A 31 4.26 -12.03 -15.69
N LYS A 32 3.94 -12.99 -14.81
CA LYS A 32 2.89 -13.98 -15.03
C LYS A 32 2.06 -14.19 -13.77
N TYR A 33 0.77 -14.41 -13.95
CA TYR A 33 -0.10 -14.84 -12.87
C TYR A 33 0.13 -16.33 -12.59
N THR A 34 0.95 -16.57 -11.57
CA THR A 34 1.07 -17.88 -10.90
C THR A 34 0.04 -17.93 -9.77
N PRO A 35 -0.34 -19.11 -9.27
CA PRO A 35 -1.26 -19.21 -8.13
C PRO A 35 -0.83 -18.36 -6.93
N ARG A 36 0.49 -18.25 -6.69
CA ARG A 36 1.05 -17.41 -5.63
C ARG A 36 0.88 -15.91 -5.91
N THR A 37 1.27 -15.44 -7.10
CA THR A 37 1.20 -14.01 -7.44
C THR A 37 -0.23 -13.54 -7.61
N ALA A 38 -1.13 -14.38 -8.14
CA ALA A 38 -2.56 -14.12 -8.21
C ALA A 38 -3.18 -13.97 -6.81
N ARG A 39 -2.90 -14.89 -5.88
CA ARG A 39 -3.34 -14.78 -4.48
C ARG A 39 -2.85 -13.48 -3.84
N ASN A 40 -1.57 -13.17 -3.98
CA ASN A 40 -1.01 -11.94 -3.40
C ASN A 40 -1.66 -10.69 -3.99
N THR A 41 -1.89 -10.66 -5.30
CA THR A 41 -2.55 -9.53 -5.97
C THR A 41 -3.98 -9.36 -5.45
N PHE A 42 -4.75 -10.44 -5.34
CA PHE A 42 -6.10 -10.42 -4.79
C PHE A 42 -6.13 -9.93 -3.34
N LEU A 43 -5.23 -10.42 -2.49
CA LEU A 43 -5.17 -10.01 -1.10
C LEU A 43 -4.82 -8.53 -0.95
N ILE A 44 -3.77 -8.07 -1.64
CA ILE A 44 -3.23 -6.71 -1.47
C ILE A 44 -4.13 -5.68 -2.14
N LEU A 45 -4.57 -5.91 -3.39
CA LEU A 45 -5.33 -4.93 -4.16
C LEU A 45 -6.85 -5.08 -4.02
N GLY A 46 -7.34 -6.25 -3.60
CA GLY A 46 -8.75 -6.49 -3.35
C GLY A 46 -9.06 -6.47 -1.86
N MET A 47 -8.58 -7.49 -1.14
CA MET A 47 -9.03 -7.75 0.23
C MET A 47 -8.67 -6.63 1.21
N VAL A 48 -7.45 -6.10 1.16
CA VAL A 48 -7.01 -5.03 2.06
C VAL A 48 -7.81 -3.73 1.87
N PRO A 49 -7.89 -3.11 0.67
CA PRO A 49 -8.64 -1.86 0.51
C PRO A 49 -10.14 -2.04 0.76
N LEU A 50 -10.74 -3.17 0.33
CA LEU A 50 -12.15 -3.44 0.59
C LEU A 50 -12.43 -3.66 2.08
N GLY A 51 -11.54 -4.36 2.80
CA GLY A 51 -11.65 -4.55 4.23
C GLY A 51 -11.54 -3.23 5.00
N LEU A 52 -10.59 -2.37 4.62
CA LEU A 52 -10.45 -1.03 5.22
C LEU A 52 -11.66 -0.15 4.94
N LEU A 53 -12.18 -0.17 3.71
CA LEU A 53 -13.38 0.58 3.35
C LEU A 53 -14.61 0.08 4.13
N TYR A 54 -14.79 -1.24 4.25
CA TYR A 54 -15.87 -1.82 5.03
C TYR A 54 -15.83 -1.38 6.50
N ILE A 55 -14.66 -1.46 7.15
CA ILE A 55 -14.47 -0.97 8.51
C ILE A 55 -14.78 0.52 8.58
N SER A 56 -14.26 1.31 7.64
CA SER A 56 -14.48 2.75 7.61
C SER A 56 -15.95 3.11 7.50
N VAL A 57 -16.73 2.42 6.66
CA VAL A 57 -18.17 2.68 6.49
C VAL A 57 -18.94 2.30 7.75
N ILE A 58 -18.62 1.16 8.35
CA ILE A 58 -19.30 0.67 9.55
C ILE A 58 -18.96 1.50 10.77
N ASP A 59 -17.73 1.97 10.91
CA ASP A 59 -17.27 2.73 12.07
C ASP A 59 -17.42 4.25 11.89
N ALA A 60 -17.68 4.71 10.66
CA ALA A 60 -18.00 6.10 10.39
C ALA A 60 -19.18 6.56 11.24
N ASN A 61 -18.98 7.66 11.97
CA ASN A 61 -19.98 8.28 12.85
C ASN A 61 -20.45 7.46 14.05
N LYS A 62 -19.81 6.33 14.38
CA LYS A 62 -20.17 5.59 15.60
C LYS A 62 -19.67 6.23 16.89
N TRP A 63 -18.50 6.85 16.84
CA TRP A 63 -17.80 7.33 18.03
C TRP A 63 -17.93 8.84 18.19
N ASP A 64 -18.27 9.28 19.40
CA ASP A 64 -18.23 10.68 19.82
C ASP A 64 -17.41 10.79 21.11
N LEU A 65 -16.19 11.32 20.97
CA LEU A 65 -15.19 11.40 22.04
C LEU A 65 -15.11 12.81 22.64
N ALA A 66 -15.76 13.80 22.02
CA ALA A 66 -15.58 15.19 22.38
C ALA A 66 -16.23 15.48 23.75
N GLY A 67 -15.41 15.83 24.74
CA GLY A 67 -15.88 16.27 26.07
C GLY A 67 -16.48 15.16 26.95
N LYS A 68 -16.33 13.88 26.59
CA LYS A 68 -16.86 12.74 27.36
C LYS A 68 -16.17 12.61 28.72
N ARG A 69 -16.95 12.35 29.77
CA ARG A 69 -16.48 12.13 31.14
C ARG A 69 -16.27 10.63 31.44
N LYS A 70 -15.64 10.35 32.58
CA LYS A 70 -15.48 8.97 33.08
C LYS A 70 -16.86 8.32 33.23
N ASN A 71 -17.01 7.10 32.70
CA ASN A 71 -18.24 6.30 32.66
C ASN A 71 -19.33 6.76 31.68
N GLU A 72 -19.09 7.77 30.84
CA GLU A 72 -20.03 8.12 29.76
C GLU A 72 -19.78 7.27 28.51
N SER A 73 -20.85 6.91 27.80
CA SER A 73 -20.75 6.14 26.56
C SER A 73 -20.05 6.95 25.46
N LEU A 74 -19.10 6.30 24.78
CA LEU A 74 -18.38 6.83 23.62
C LEU A 74 -19.16 6.64 22.31
N TYR A 75 -20.24 5.86 22.33
CA TYR A 75 -21.11 5.72 21.16
C TYR A 75 -21.96 6.98 20.99
N LYS A 76 -22.07 7.44 19.74
CA LYS A 76 -22.89 8.59 19.36
C LYS A 76 -24.38 8.37 19.66
N TYR A 77 -24.86 7.14 19.50
CA TYR A 77 -26.22 6.73 19.83
C TYR A 77 -26.16 5.59 20.87
N PRO A 78 -26.08 5.91 22.17
CA PRO A 78 -26.12 4.89 23.21
C PRO A 78 -27.51 4.24 23.26
N LEU A 79 -27.55 2.91 23.43
CA LEU A 79 -28.79 2.21 23.77
C LEU A 79 -29.24 2.72 25.15
N SER A 80 -30.49 3.15 25.26
CA SER A 80 -31.06 3.60 26.52
C SER A 80 -31.15 2.43 27.48
N GLU A 81 -30.27 2.38 28.48
CA GLU A 81 -30.51 1.59 29.70
C GLU A 81 -31.46 2.37 30.60
N GLU A 82 -32.74 2.40 30.24
CA GLU A 82 -33.86 2.68 31.15
C GLU A 82 -35.05 1.79 30.78
N SER A 83 -35.15 0.65 31.46
CA SER A 83 -36.41 0.00 31.85
C SER A 83 -36.20 -0.71 33.18
#